data_AF-A0A6A5VV82-F1
#
_entry.id   AF-A0A6A5VV82-F1
#
_cell.length_a   1.000
_cell.length_b   1.000
_cell.length_c   1.000
_cell.angle_alpha   90.00
_cell.angle_beta   90.00
_cell.angle_gamma   90.00
#
_symmetry.space_group_name_H-M   'P 1'
#
loop_
_entity.id
_entity.type
_entity.pdbx_description
1 polymer ?
#
loop_
_entity_poly.entity_id
_entity_poly.type
_entity_poly.pdbx_seq_one_letter_code
_entity_poly.pdbx_strand_id
1 'polypeptide(L)' 'VIVGAAGHLVFLPLSINASISTIVAFDFLSLNYSLTQSSLWDPCNSYSQFNTRFQ' A
#
# COMPACT_ATOMS: atom_id res chain seq x y z
N VAL A 1 8.45 3.56 -6.99
CA VAL A 1 8.63 2.29 -6.25
C VAL A 1 7.45 1.40 -6.58
N ILE A 2 7.68 0.13 -6.92
CA ILE A 2 6.61 -0.84 -7.23
C ILE A 2 6.43 -1.73 -6.01
N VAL A 3 5.21 -1.83 -5.51
CA VAL A 3 4.83 -2.74 -4.42
C VAL A 3 4.31 -4.01 -5.06
N GLY A 4 4.77 -5.20 -4.63
CA GLY A 4 4.30 -6.45 -5.23
C GLY A 4 5.28 -7.17 -6.16
N ALA A 5 6.53 -6.73 -6.27
CA ALA A 5 7.50 -7.34 -7.18
C ALA A 5 7.64 -8.85 -6.90
N ALA A 6 7.59 -9.67 -7.96
CA ALA A 6 7.62 -11.15 -7.91
C ALA A 6 6.40 -11.84 -7.26
N GLY A 7 5.24 -11.17 -7.16
CA GLY A 7 3.99 -11.79 -6.70
C GLY A 7 3.83 -11.87 -5.18
N HIS A 8 4.76 -11.27 -4.42
CA HIS A 8 4.65 -11.13 -2.98
C HIS A 8 4.02 -9.78 -2.64
N LEU A 9 2.96 -9.75 -1.81
CA LEU A 9 2.32 -8.52 -1.31
C LEU A 9 3.17 -7.81 -0.25
N VAL A 10 4.45 -7.56 -0.56
CA VAL A 10 5.42 -6.96 0.36
C VAL A 10 6.03 -5.73 -0.29
N PHE A 11 6.15 -4.67 0.50
CA PHE A 11 6.88 -3.46 0.13
C PHE A 11 8.37 -3.63 0.46
N LEU A 12 9.24 -3.54 -0.56
CA LEU A 12 10.68 -3.64 -0.38
C LEU A 12 11.39 -2.44 -1.06
N PRO A 13 12.27 -1.72 -0.34
CA PRO A 13 12.60 -1.87 1.09
C PRO A 13 11.44 -1.48 2.02
N LEU A 14 11.39 -2.02 3.25
CA LEU A 14 10.31 -1.80 4.25
C LEU A 14 10.09 -0.33 4.63
N SER A 15 11.05 0.54 4.32
CA SER A 15 10.97 1.98 4.51
C SER A 15 11.64 2.70 3.34
N ILE A 16 11.10 3.87 3.00
CA ILE A 16 11.68 4.78 2.02
C ILE A 16 11.76 6.17 2.62
N ASN A 17 12.82 6.90 2.26
CA ASN A 17 12.88 8.33 2.50
C ASN A 17 12.40 9.03 1.21
N ALA A 18 11.24 9.68 1.28
CA ALA A 18 10.56 10.27 0.13
C ALA A 18 10.41 11.78 0.31
N SER A 19 10.79 12.54 -0.71
CA SER A 19 10.57 13.98 -0.75
C SER A 19 9.09 14.30 -0.97
N ILE A 20 8.64 15.48 -0.52
CA ILE A 20 7.31 16.01 -0.86
C ILE A 20 7.15 15.97 -2.39
N SER A 21 6.00 15.47 -2.88
CA SER A 21 5.70 15.19 -4.31
C SER A 21 6.15 13.82 -4.85
N THR A 22 6.77 12.97 -4.05
CA THR A 22 7.05 11.58 -4.46
C THR A 22 5.77 10.77 -4.59
N ILE A 23 5.62 10.02 -5.68
CA ILE A 23 4.49 9.12 -5.92
C ILE A 23 4.91 7.67 -5.65
N VAL A 24 4.16 6.98 -4.79
CA VAL A 24 4.26 5.53 -4.57
C VAL A 24 3.12 4.87 -5.34
N ALA A 25 3.47 4.03 -6.31
CA ALA A 25 2.52 3.34 -7.16
C ALA A 25 2.41 1.86 -6.75
N PHE A 26 1.18 1.40 -6.57
CA PHE A 26 0.85 0.01 -6.26
C PHE A 26 0.16 -0.57 -7.50
N ASP A 27 0.78 -1.57 -8.12
CA ASP A 27 0.26 -2.25 -9.30
C ASP A 27 -0.01 -3.71 -8.94
N PHE A 28 -1.28 -4.05 -8.75
CA PHE A 28 -1.72 -5.39 -8.37
C PHE A 28 -2.93 -5.81 -9.21
N LEU A 29 -2.96 -7.10 -9.59
CA LEU A 29 -4.03 -7.69 -10.38
C LEU A 29 -5.31 -7.73 -9.53
N SER A 30 -6.23 -6.80 -9.81
CA SER A 30 -7.33 -6.34 -8.95
C SER A 30 -8.55 -7.28 -8.90
N LEU A 31 -8.35 -8.57 -8.58
CA LEU A 31 -9.48 -9.51 -8.51
C LEU A 31 -10.13 -9.58 -7.11
N ASN A 32 -9.40 -9.41 -6.01
CA ASN A 32 -9.93 -9.54 -4.63
C ASN A 32 -9.10 -8.82 -3.54
N TYR A 33 -8.25 -7.86 -3.89
CA TYR A 33 -7.37 -7.18 -2.92
C TYR A 33 -7.71 -5.70 -2.82
N SER A 34 -7.80 -5.17 -1.60
CA SER A 34 -7.92 -3.73 -1.34
C SER A 34 -6.64 -3.16 -0.77
N LEU A 35 -6.37 -1.90 -1.09
CA LEU A 35 -5.29 -1.15 -0.47
C LEU A 35 -5.90 -0.27 0.61
N THR A 36 -5.47 -0.47 1.85
CA THR A 36 -5.86 0.33 3.01
C THR A 36 -4.64 0.97 3.64
N GLN A 37 -4.81 2.18 4.14
CA GLN A 37 -3.84 2.80 5.05
C GLN A 37 -4.23 2.46 6.49
N SER A 38 -3.25 2.11 7.32
CA SER A 38 -3.42 1.89 8.76
C SER A 38 -2.29 2.59 9.53
N SER A 39 -2.31 2.50 10.87
CA SER A 39 -1.25 3.07 11.72
C SER A 39 -0.26 1.99 12.14
N LEU A 40 0.97 2.38 12.47
CA LEU A 40 1.98 1.43 12.93
C LEU A 40 1.56 0.71 14.23
N TRP A 41 0.81 1.39 15.10
CA TRP A 41 0.34 0.87 16.39
C TRP A 41 -0.94 0.03 16.28
N ASP A 42 -1.66 0.17 15.17
CA ASP A 42 -2.92 -0.50 14.91
C ASP A 42 -3.02 -0.88 13.42
N PRO A 43 -2.32 -1.96 13.01
CA PRO A 43 -2.08 -2.27 11.61
C PRO A 43 -3.30 -2.88 10.90
N CYS A 44 -4.20 -3.52 11.64
CA CYS A 44 -5.35 -4.24 11.10
C CYS A 44 -6.62 -3.38 10.96
N ASN A 45 -6.59 -2.13 11.44
CA ASN A 45 -7.70 -1.20 11.32
C ASN A 45 -7.42 -0.19 10.21
N SER A 46 -8.36 -0.09 9.26
CA SER A 46 -8.27 0.90 8.19
C SER A 46 -8.43 2.30 8.76
N TYR A 47 -7.43 3.13 8.53
CA TYR A 47 -7.53 4.58 8.66
C TYR A 47 -8.38 5.11 7.50
N SER A 48 -9.41 5.90 7.78
CA SER A 48 -10.44 6.26 6.80
C SER A 48 -9.96 7.18 5.66
N GLN A 49 -8.67 7.55 5.65
CA GLN A 49 -8.12 8.52 4.70
C GLN A 49 -7.76 7.89 3.35
N PHE A 50 -7.35 6.62 3.32
CA PHE A 50 -6.99 5.94 2.07
C PHE A 50 -7.50 4.50 2.07
N ASN A 51 -8.52 4.26 1.26
CA ASN A 51 -9.02 2.93 0.95
C ASN A 51 -9.49 2.93 -0.51
N THR A 52 -8.91 2.08 -1.35
CA THR A 52 -9.25 2.02 -2.78
C THR A 52 -10.62 1.40 -3.06
N ARG A 53 -11.36 0.94 -2.04
CA ARG A 53 -12.73 0.40 -2.07
C ARG A 53 -13.04 -0.32 -3.39
N PHE A 54 -12.58 -1.55 -3.51
CA PHE A 54 -13.09 -2.42 -4.58
C PHE A 54 -14.47 -2.92 -4.16
N GLN A 55 -15.49 -2.57 -4.94
CA GLN A 55 -16.81 -3.21 -4.98
C GLN A 55 -16.85 -4.16 -6.18
#